data_AF-A0AAD3DXB8-F1
#
_entry.id   AF-A0AAD3DXB8-F1
#
_cell.length_a   1.000
_cell.length_b   1.000
_cell.length_c   1.000
_cell.angle_alpha   90.00
_cell.angle_beta   90.00
_cell.angle_gamma   90.00
#
_symmetry.space_group_name_H-M   'P 1'
#
loop_
_entity.id
_entity.type
_entity.pdbx_description
1 polymer ?
#
loop_
_entity_poly.entity_id
_entity_poly.type
_entity_poly.pdbx_seq_one_letter_code
_entity_poly.pdbx_strand_id
1 'polypeptide(L)'
;MEAALRACCKGIKIGKILVHRQHSDSSEVIYEKLPADISERHVLLLDPLLSTGHTAVKAIQVLKDRGVQEERILFLTIIAAPEGIVKVCSTFPSVRLLTSEIDDRLTEDYCLVPGAGNYGDRYFCE
;
A
#
# COMPACT_ATOMS: atom_id res chain seq x y z
N MET A 1 1.06 -1.27 -11.44
CA MET A 1 2.33 -0.74 -10.87
C MET A 1 3.51 -1.69 -11.06
N GLU A 2 3.38 -3.01 -10.83
CA GLU A 2 4.46 -4.00 -11.01
C GLU A 2 5.14 -3.95 -12.39
N ALA A 3 4.36 -3.84 -13.48
CA ALA A 3 4.89 -3.77 -14.84
C ALA A 3 5.79 -2.54 -15.07
N ALA A 4 5.37 -1.36 -14.59
CA ALA A 4 6.16 -0.13 -14.69
C ALA A 4 7.48 -0.25 -13.91
N LEU A 5 7.44 -0.85 -12.71
CA LEU A 5 8.64 -1.05 -11.91
C LEU A 5 9.63 -2.00 -12.61
N ARG A 6 9.14 -3.09 -13.22
CA ARG A 6 10.01 -4.01 -14.00
C ARG A 6 10.61 -3.35 -15.24
N ALA A 7 9.90 -2.42 -15.87
CA ALA A 7 10.40 -1.70 -17.03
C ALA A 7 11.62 -0.83 -16.68
N CYS A 8 11.62 -0.21 -15.50
CA CYS A 8 12.72 0.63 -15.01
C CYS A 8 13.82 -0.18 -14.28
N CYS A 9 13.46 -1.26 -13.60
CA CYS A 9 14.35 -2.05 -12.74
C CYS A 9 14.33 -3.53 -13.16
N LYS A 10 15.15 -3.89 -14.14
CA LYS A 10 15.29 -5.28 -14.61
C LYS A 10 15.76 -6.20 -13.47
N GLY A 11 15.09 -7.35 -13.31
CA GLY A 11 15.46 -8.36 -12.31
C GLY A 11 15.04 -8.05 -10.87
N ILE A 12 14.25 -7.00 -10.64
CA ILE A 12 13.73 -6.70 -9.30
C ILE A 12 12.89 -7.86 -8.76
N LYS A 13 13.15 -8.26 -7.51
CA LYS A 13 12.36 -9.29 -6.82
C LYS A 13 10.99 -8.72 -6.46
N ILE A 14 9.93 -9.49 -6.71
CA ILE A 14 8.55 -9.10 -6.40
C ILE A 14 8.01 -9.98 -5.28
N GLY A 15 7.56 -9.34 -4.21
CA GLY A 15 6.72 -9.94 -3.19
C GLY A 15 5.25 -9.57 -3.43
N LYS A 16 4.32 -10.40 -2.95
CA LYS A 16 2.88 -10.13 -3.00
C LYS A 16 2.28 -10.32 -1.63
N ILE A 17 1.45 -9.38 -1.20
CA ILE A 17 0.62 -9.47 0.00
C ILE A 17 -0.82 -9.23 -0.47
N LEU A 18 -1.71 -10.17 -0.18
CA LEU A 18 -3.14 -10.03 -0.39
C LEU A 18 -3.78 -9.77 0.96
N VAL A 19 -4.29 -8.55 1.11
CA VAL A 19 -5.07 -8.15 2.28
C VAL A 19 -6.52 -8.05 1.86
N HIS A 20 -7.40 -8.70 2.63
CA HIS A 20 -8.84 -8.59 2.44
C HIS A 20 -9.43 -7.72 3.53
N ARG A 21 -10.22 -6.75 3.10
CA ARG A 21 -11.01 -5.88 3.97
C ARG A 21 -12.32 -6.59 4.27
N GLN A 22 -12.56 -6.90 5.54
CA GLN A 22 -13.87 -7.39 5.97
C GLN A 22 -14.82 -6.21 6.16
N HIS A 23 -16.12 -6.46 6.38
CA HIS A 23 -17.12 -5.43 6.70
C HIS A 23 -16.91 -4.83 8.10
N SER A 24 -15.76 -4.17 8.34
CA SER A 24 -15.41 -3.31 9.49
C SER A 24 -14.03 -2.67 9.26
N ASP A 25 -13.43 -2.05 10.28
CA ASP A 25 -12.02 -1.60 10.28
C ASP A 25 -11.01 -2.77 10.35
N SER A 26 -11.47 -4.02 10.38
CA SER A 26 -10.60 -5.20 10.36
C SER A 26 -10.10 -5.52 8.94
N SER A 27 -8.80 -5.75 8.84
CA SER A 27 -8.13 -6.21 7.62
C SER A 27 -7.33 -7.46 7.93
N GLU A 28 -7.50 -8.50 7.12
CA GLU A 28 -6.84 -9.80 7.28
C GLU A 28 -5.90 -10.08 6.11
N VAL A 29 -4.76 -10.68 6.41
CA VAL A 29 -3.80 -11.11 5.39
C VAL A 29 -4.19 -12.52 4.97
N ILE A 30 -4.70 -12.65 3.76
CA ILE A 30 -5.13 -13.94 3.21
C ILE A 30 -3.95 -14.69 2.60
N TYR A 31 -3.00 -13.95 2.02
CA TYR A 31 -1.86 -14.55 1.35
C TYR A 31 -0.67 -13.61 1.41
N GLU A 32 0.51 -14.18 1.63
CA GLU A 32 1.77 -13.49 1.45
C GLU A 32 2.80 -14.41 0.80
N LYS A 33 3.57 -13.85 -0.12
CA LYS A 33 4.74 -14.51 -0.70
C LYS A 33 5.80 -13.45 -0.93
N LEU A 34 6.81 -13.47 -0.08
CA LEU A 34 7.87 -12.48 -0.04
C LEU A 34 9.22 -13.14 -0.35
N PRO A 35 10.21 -12.40 -0.88
CA PRO A 35 11.59 -12.89 -0.98
C PRO A 35 12.10 -13.36 0.39
N ALA A 36 12.82 -14.48 0.43
CA ALA A 36 13.35 -15.03 1.68
C ALA A 36 14.30 -14.08 2.42
N ASP A 37 14.97 -13.20 1.67
CA ASP A 37 15.92 -12.21 2.15
C ASP A 37 15.29 -10.80 2.28
N ILE A 38 13.98 -10.70 2.51
CA ILE A 38 13.28 -9.39 2.53
C ILE A 38 13.73 -8.50 3.70
N SER A 39 14.06 -9.07 4.86
CA SER A 39 14.51 -8.34 6.06
C SER A 39 15.75 -7.47 5.81
N GLU A 40 16.61 -7.86 4.87
CA GLU A 40 17.86 -7.18 4.55
C GLU A 40 17.69 -6.13 3.44
N ARG A 41 16.49 -5.97 2.87
CA ARG A 41 16.25 -5.17 1.65
C ARG A 41 15.56 -3.83 1.93
N HIS A 42 15.68 -2.92 0.96
CA HIS A 42 14.75 -1.81 0.80
C HIS A 42 13.49 -2.28 0.08
N VAL A 43 12.33 -1.89 0.60
CA VAL A 43 11.03 -2.34 0.08
C VAL A 43 10.30 -1.17 -0.54
N LEU A 44 9.90 -1.34 -1.80
CA LEU A 44 8.93 -0.49 -2.48
C LEU A 44 7.55 -1.12 -2.30
N LEU A 45 6.79 -0.63 -1.32
CA LEU A 45 5.40 -1.07 -1.12
C LEU A 45 4.52 -0.33 -2.13
N LEU A 46 3.73 -1.05 -2.92
CA LEU A 46 2.94 -0.48 -4.02
C LEU A 46 1.45 -0.70 -3.74
N ASP A 47 0.67 0.38 -3.65
CA ASP A 47 -0.80 0.34 -3.59
C ASP A 47 -1.35 1.57 -4.31
N PRO A 48 -2.14 1.43 -5.41
CA PRO A 48 -2.54 2.57 -6.21
C PRO A 48 -3.38 3.61 -5.45
N LEU A 49 -4.18 3.19 -4.48
CA LEU A 49 -5.09 4.07 -3.73
C LEU A 49 -4.88 3.94 -2.23
N LEU A 50 -4.59 5.05 -1.57
CA LEU A 50 -4.55 5.13 -0.11
C LEU A 50 -5.83 5.81 0.41
N SER A 51 -6.85 5.01 0.74
CA SER A 51 -8.10 5.51 1.34
C SER A 51 -7.99 5.64 2.87
N THR A 52 -8.55 4.71 3.64
CA THR A 52 -8.54 4.79 5.12
C THR A 52 -7.19 4.42 5.76
N GLY A 53 -6.27 3.85 5.00
CA GLY A 53 -4.96 3.41 5.48
C GLY A 53 -4.93 2.05 6.19
N HIS A 54 -6.06 1.41 6.48
CA HIS A 54 -6.08 0.11 7.18
C HIS A 54 -5.32 -1.00 6.43
N THR A 55 -5.54 -1.12 5.12
CA THR A 55 -4.84 -2.09 4.27
C THR A 55 -3.34 -1.84 4.25
N ALA A 56 -2.93 -0.58 4.05
CA ALA A 56 -1.53 -0.18 4.04
C ALA A 56 -0.85 -0.46 5.39
N VAL A 57 -1.52 -0.13 6.49
CA VAL A 57 -1.02 -0.40 7.84
C VAL A 57 -0.80 -1.89 8.05
N LYS A 58 -1.75 -2.73 7.63
CA LYS A 58 -1.63 -4.19 7.73
C LYS A 58 -0.46 -4.72 6.89
N ALA A 59 -0.29 -4.23 5.67
CA ALA A 59 0.81 -4.62 4.81
C ALA A 59 2.19 -4.19 5.36
N ILE A 60 2.30 -2.98 5.92
CA ILE A 60 3.53 -2.51 6.57
C ILE A 60 3.82 -3.36 7.82
N GLN A 61 2.80 -3.70 8.61
CA GLN A 61 2.97 -4.57 9.77
C GLN A 61 3.53 -5.94 9.37
N VAL A 62 3.02 -6.56 8.29
CA VAL A 62 3.57 -7.82 7.76
C VAL A 62 5.05 -7.67 7.42
N LEU A 63 5.45 -6.59 6.75
CA LEU A 63 6.86 -6.36 6.44
C LEU A 63 7.72 -6.23 7.71
N LYS A 64 7.23 -5.51 8.73
CA LYS A 64 7.92 -5.37 10.02
C LYS A 64 8.03 -6.70 10.76
N ASP A 65 6.97 -7.50 10.77
CA ASP A 65 6.95 -8.84 11.37
C ASP A 65 7.94 -9.79 10.68
N ARG A 66 8.22 -9.54 9.39
CA ARG A 66 9.23 -10.23 8.59
C ARG A 66 10.65 -9.65 8.76
N GLY A 67 10.84 -8.69 9.67
CA GLY A 67 12.13 -8.12 10.03
C GLY A 67 12.59 -6.96 9.15
N VAL A 68 11.72 -6.41 8.29
CA VAL A 68 12.06 -5.22 7.50
C VAL A 68 12.10 -3.99 8.41
N GLN A 69 13.22 -3.26 8.37
CA GLN A 69 13.34 -1.99 9.10
C GLN A 69 12.39 -0.94 8.54
N GLU A 70 11.74 -0.19 9.42
CA GLU A 70 10.69 0.77 9.05
C GLU A 70 11.20 1.86 8.09
N GLU A 71 12.38 2.45 8.37
CA GLU A 71 13.04 3.42 7.48
C GLU A 71 13.43 2.88 6.08
N ARG A 72 13.41 1.56 5.88
CA ARG A 72 13.69 0.92 4.59
C ARG A 72 12.44 0.69 3.74
N ILE A 73 11.26 1.03 4.25
CA ILE A 73 9.99 0.93 3.54
C ILE A 73 9.67 2.28 2.89
N LEU A 74 9.60 2.28 1.56
CA LEU A 74 9.08 3.39 0.77
C LEU A 74 7.71 2.96 0.22
N PHE A 75 6.65 3.55 0.76
CA PHE A 75 5.29 3.32 0.33
C PHE A 75 4.94 4.26 -0.83
N LEU A 76 4.67 3.67 -1.99
CA LEU A 76 4.32 4.36 -3.23
C LEU A 76 2.82 4.19 -3.51
N THR A 77 2.13 5.30 -3.65
CA THR A 77 0.72 5.36 -4.03
C THR A 77 0.46 6.41 -5.12
N ILE A 78 -0.67 6.33 -5.81
CA ILE A 78 -1.00 7.30 -6.87
C ILE A 78 -1.85 8.42 -6.28
N ILE A 79 -2.95 8.05 -5.60
CA ILE A 79 -3.89 8.99 -4.97
C ILE A 79 -4.06 8.61 -3.50
N ALA A 80 -3.99 9.60 -2.63
CA ALA A 80 -4.13 9.41 -1.18
C ALA A 80 -5.17 10.34 -0.57
N ALA A 81 -5.90 9.85 0.44
CA ALA A 81 -6.71 10.66 1.32
C ALA A 81 -5.89 11.18 2.50
N PRO A 82 -6.15 12.40 3.00
CA PRO A 82 -5.52 12.94 4.20
C PRO A 82 -5.62 12.00 5.40
N GLU A 83 -6.77 11.36 5.61
CA GLU A 83 -7.02 10.42 6.70
C GLU A 83 -6.11 9.19 6.61
N GLY A 84 -5.92 8.65 5.40
CA GLY A 84 -5.02 7.52 5.15
C GLY A 84 -3.56 7.86 5.38
N ILE A 85 -3.14 9.05 4.94
CA ILE A 85 -1.77 9.56 5.18
C ILE A 85 -1.52 9.69 6.68
N VAL A 86 -2.42 10.35 7.40
CA VAL A 86 -2.32 10.52 8.87
C VAL A 86 -2.26 9.16 9.56
N LYS A 87 -3.12 8.21 9.16
CA LYS A 87 -3.13 6.85 9.74
C LYS A 87 -1.79 6.14 9.56
N VAL A 88 -1.24 6.13 8.34
CA VAL A 88 0.03 5.46 8.05
C VAL A 88 1.20 6.14 8.77
N CYS A 89 1.32 7.46 8.64
CA CYS A 89 2.45 8.21 9.20
C CYS A 89 2.43 8.28 10.74
N SER A 90 1.25 8.24 11.37
CA SER A 90 1.15 8.15 12.84
C SER A 90 1.47 6.75 13.37
N THR A 91 1.14 5.71 12.62
CA THR A 91 1.41 4.32 13.01
C THR A 91 2.87 3.94 12.76
N PHE A 92 3.44 4.42 11.66
CA PHE A 92 4.80 4.10 11.20
C PHE A 92 5.55 5.40 10.80
N PRO A 93 6.05 6.17 11.77
CA PRO A 93 6.65 7.49 11.52
C PRO A 93 7.93 7.46 10.69
N SER A 94 8.62 6.33 10.60
CA SER A 94 9.84 6.18 9.79
C SER A 94 9.57 5.70 8.36
N VAL A 95 8.34 5.28 8.03
CA VAL A 95 7.97 4.94 6.65
C VAL A 95 7.95 6.21 5.81
N ARG A 96 8.58 6.15 4.63
CA ARG A 96 8.44 7.23 3.65
C ARG A 96 7.24 6.95 2.76
N LEU A 97 6.31 7.89 2.68
CA LEU A 97 5.15 7.83 1.79
C LEU A 97 5.36 8.80 0.63
N LEU A 98 5.24 8.29 -0.60
CA LEU A 98 5.26 9.08 -1.83
C LEU A 98 3.94 8.87 -2.58
N THR A 99 3.23 9.97 -2.81
CA THR A 99 1.98 10.01 -3.60
C THR A 99 2.10 11.01 -4.73
N SER A 100 1.32 10.82 -5.80
CA SER A 100 1.25 11.81 -6.90
C SER A 100 0.20 12.88 -6.62
N GLU A 101 -0.90 12.50 -5.97
CA GLU A 101 -2.03 13.37 -5.67
C GLU A 101 -2.56 13.11 -4.26
N ILE A 102 -3.14 14.16 -3.66
CA ILE A 102 -3.85 14.09 -2.39
C ILE A 102 -5.27 14.62 -2.65
N ASP A 103 -6.26 13.76 -2.48
CA ASP A 103 -7.67 14.09 -2.67
C ASP A 103 -8.26 14.79 -1.44
N ASP A 104 -9.42 15.41 -1.59
CA ASP A 104 -9.99 16.27 -0.53
C ASP A 104 -10.45 15.47 0.70
N ARG A 105 -11.11 14.34 0.46
CA ARG A 105 -11.80 13.56 1.52
C ARG A 105 -12.17 12.16 1.06
N LEU A 106 -12.68 11.39 2.03
CA LEU A 106 -13.39 10.15 1.79
C LEU A 106 -14.93 10.35 1.86
N THR A 107 -15.67 9.52 1.13
CA THR A 107 -17.13 9.35 1.33
C THR A 107 -17.41 8.49 2.56
N GLU A 108 -18.69 8.38 2.94
CA GLU A 108 -19.15 7.44 3.99
C GLU A 108 -18.81 5.97 3.63
N ASP A 109 -18.83 5.65 2.34
CA ASP A 109 -18.39 4.34 1.80
C ASP A 109 -16.87 4.22 1.63
N TYR A 110 -16.10 5.14 2.22
CA TYR A 110 -14.63 5.17 2.19
C TYR A 110 -14.02 5.28 0.77
N CYS A 111 -14.76 5.87 -0.16
CA CYS A 111 -14.26 6.14 -1.51
C CYS A 111 -13.59 7.52 -1.56
N LEU A 112 -12.49 7.63 -2.31
CA LEU A 112 -11.79 8.90 -2.55
C LEU A 112 -12.66 9.87 -3.36
N VAL A 113 -12.60 11.16 -3.05
CA VAL A 113 -13.31 12.24 -3.77
C VAL A 113 -12.34 13.38 -4.09
N PRO A 114 -12.18 13.79 -5.37
CA PRO A 114 -12.90 13.34 -6.57
C PRO A 114 -12.64 11.87 -6.96
N GLY A 115 -11.50 11.31 -6.59
CA GLY A 115 -11.20 9.88 -6.67
C GLY A 115 -11.04 9.32 -8.07
N ALA A 116 -10.78 8.01 -8.12
CA ALA A 116 -10.65 7.23 -9.35
C ALA A 116 -11.71 6.12 -9.49
N GLY A 117 -12.70 6.06 -8.59
CA GLY A 117 -13.58 4.90 -8.45
C GLY A 117 -12.81 3.65 -8.00
N ASN A 118 -13.33 2.45 -8.29
CA ASN A 118 -12.59 1.22 -8.04
C ASN A 118 -11.45 1.08 -9.06
N TYR A 119 -10.21 1.37 -8.63
CA TYR A 119 -9.03 1.29 -9.49
C TYR A 119 -8.81 -0.14 -10.02
N GLY A 120 -9.05 -1.17 -9.21
CA GLY A 120 -8.85 -2.56 -9.61
C GLY A 120 -9.74 -2.95 -10.79
N ASP A 121 -11.05 -2.76 -10.63
CA ASP A 121 -12.04 -3.07 -11.67
C ASP A 121 -11.74 -2.31 -12.97
N ARG A 122 -11.41 -1.02 -12.85
CA ARG A 122 -11.08 -0.16 -13.99
C ARG A 122 -9.76 -0.50 -14.68
N TYR A 123 -8.76 -1.00 -13.93
CA TYR A 123 -7.45 -1.30 -14.48
C TYR A 123 -7.41 -2.69 -15.11
N PHE A 124 -8.09 -3.66 -14.51
CA PHE A 124 -8.09 -5.04 -14.99
C PHE A 124 -9.20 -5.34 -15.99
N CYS A 125 -10.25 -4.51 -16.08
CA CYS A 125 -11.33 -4.62 -17.07
C CYS A 125 -11.80 -6.07 -17.26
N GLU A 126 -12.24 -6.72 -16.16
CA GLU A 126 -13.10 -7.91 -16.27
C GLU A 126 -14.56 -7.51 -16.43
#